data_AF-G3TXP0-F1
#
_entry.id   AF-G3TXP0-F1
#
_cell.length_a   1.000
_cell.length_b   1.000
_cell.length_c   1.000
_cell.angle_alpha   90.00
_cell.angle_beta   90.00
_cell.angle_gamma   90.00
#
_symmetry.space_group_name_H-M   'P 1'
#
loop_
_entity.id
_entity.type
_entity.pdbx_description
1 polymer ?
#
loop_
_entity_poly.entity_id
_entity_poly.type
_entity_poly.pdbx_seq_one_letter_code
_entity_poly.pdbx_strand_id
1 'polypeptide(L)'
;ISFFFIGLKSMNRSATHIVTEFVLLGFPACWEMQISLFSLLLVVYVLTLLGNGAIICAVRCHPRLHTPMYFLLGNFAFLEIWYVSSTVPNMLANILSKTKAISFSGCFLQFYFFFSLSTTEYLFLAVMAYDRYLAIYHPLHYPTIMTRRICGMLVLCWLIGFLGYPIPIFFISQLPFCGASVIYHILCDMDPLMSLSCAPAPITEFIFCTQSSLVLFVTITSYTLLLRAVFQVCCAAGPRKAFSTCGSHSVVVSLFFGTVMVMYVSPTYGVPTLMQKILTLVYSVLTPLFNPLIYSLRNKDMKFALRNILGRMRISQNS
;
A
#
# COMPACT_ATOMS: atom_id res chain seq x y z
N ILE A 1 19.13 39.12 -44.69
CA ILE A 1 18.51 38.85 -46.00
C ILE A 1 19.36 37.79 -46.69
N SER A 2 18.80 36.57 -46.72
CA SER A 2 19.09 35.40 -47.55
C SER A 2 20.47 34.70 -47.58
N PHE A 3 20.33 33.37 -47.71
CA PHE A 3 21.29 32.31 -48.06
C PHE A 3 22.09 31.72 -46.89
N PHE A 4 22.08 30.40 -46.60
CA PHE A 4 21.92 29.23 -47.48
C PHE A 4 21.47 28.00 -46.67
N PHE A 5 20.59 27.19 -47.27
CA PHE A 5 20.20 25.83 -46.89
C PHE A 5 21.42 24.93 -46.59
N ILE A 6 21.35 24.09 -45.55
CA ILE A 6 21.82 22.69 -45.53
C ILE A 6 21.19 22.02 -44.31
N GLY A 7 20.52 20.89 -44.52
CA GLY A 7 20.13 19.99 -43.42
C GLY A 7 18.67 19.55 -43.41
N LEU A 8 18.04 19.33 -44.56
CA LEU A 8 16.87 18.44 -44.64
C LEU A 8 17.35 17.00 -44.35
N LYS A 9 17.65 16.70 -43.08
CA LYS A 9 17.83 15.31 -42.65
C LYS A 9 16.44 14.74 -42.49
N SER A 10 16.05 13.96 -43.50
CA SER A 10 15.01 12.94 -43.48
C SER A 10 14.33 12.81 -42.12
N MET A 11 13.06 13.24 -42.04
CA MET A 11 12.10 12.71 -41.08
C MET A 11 12.02 11.20 -41.36
N ASN A 12 12.94 10.46 -40.76
CA ASN A 12 12.82 9.03 -40.65
C ASN A 12 11.50 8.81 -39.93
N ARG A 13 10.54 8.19 -40.62
CA ARG A 13 9.39 7.56 -39.99
C ARG A 13 9.99 6.57 -38.98
N SER A 14 10.21 6.99 -37.74
CA SER A 14 10.31 6.04 -36.65
C SER A 14 8.96 5.34 -36.63
N ALA A 15 8.95 4.08 -37.08
CA ALA A 15 7.84 3.20 -36.85
C ALA A 15 7.46 3.36 -35.37
N THR A 16 6.26 3.84 -35.09
CA THR A 16 5.67 3.75 -33.76
C THR A 16 5.63 2.28 -33.43
N HIS A 17 6.65 1.79 -32.74
CA HIS A 17 6.72 0.40 -32.32
C HIS A 17 5.65 0.23 -31.27
N ILE A 18 4.58 -0.49 -31.58
CA ILE A 18 3.52 -0.79 -30.61
C ILE A 18 4.17 -1.65 -29.53
N VAL A 19 4.33 -1.09 -28.33
CA VAL A 19 4.88 -1.83 -27.20
C VAL A 19 3.83 -2.81 -26.71
N THR A 20 4.08 -4.09 -26.92
CA THR A 20 3.19 -5.17 -26.50
C THR A 20 3.55 -5.70 -25.10
N GLU A 21 4.83 -5.60 -24.72
CA GLU A 21 5.37 -6.17 -23.49
C GLU A 21 6.46 -5.28 -22.87
N PHE A 22 6.61 -5.36 -21.55
CA PHE A 22 7.69 -4.79 -20.76
C PHE A 22 8.46 -5.89 -20.03
N VAL A 23 9.76 -5.76 -19.89
CA VAL A 23 10.64 -6.68 -19.17
C VAL A 23 10.96 -6.07 -17.81
N LEU A 24 10.48 -6.68 -16.74
CA LEU A 24 10.69 -6.24 -15.36
C LEU A 24 11.98 -6.87 -14.81
N LEU A 25 13.07 -6.12 -14.82
CA LEU A 25 14.36 -6.55 -14.30
C LEU A 25 14.32 -6.62 -12.77
N GLY A 26 14.05 -7.84 -12.26
CA GLY A 26 14.14 -8.20 -10.85
C GLY A 26 15.56 -8.07 -10.24
N PHE A 27 15.84 -8.80 -9.16
CA PHE A 27 17.18 -8.80 -8.56
C PHE A 27 18.19 -9.52 -9.46
N PRO A 28 19.40 -8.94 -9.70
CA PRO A 28 20.51 -9.67 -10.28
C PRO A 28 21.01 -10.67 -9.23
N ALA A 29 20.59 -11.91 -9.35
CA ALA A 29 20.83 -12.96 -8.36
C ALA A 29 21.00 -14.30 -9.07
N CYS A 30 21.89 -15.16 -8.55
CA CYS A 30 22.06 -16.54 -9.00
C CYS A 30 20.73 -17.30 -8.85
N TRP A 31 20.56 -18.38 -9.62
CA TRP A 31 19.33 -19.19 -9.63
C TRP A 31 18.89 -19.65 -8.22
N GLU A 32 19.84 -20.06 -7.39
CA GLU A 32 19.60 -20.47 -5.99
C GLU A 32 19.01 -19.33 -5.14
N MET A 33 19.50 -18.11 -5.33
CA MET A 33 19.02 -16.92 -4.60
C MET A 33 17.65 -16.46 -5.12
N GLN A 34 17.36 -16.63 -6.41
CA GLN A 34 16.01 -16.41 -6.96
C GLN A 34 14.99 -17.39 -6.37
N ILE A 35 15.34 -18.67 -6.23
CA ILE A 35 14.49 -19.68 -5.58
C ILE A 35 14.25 -19.32 -4.11
N SER A 36 15.28 -18.88 -3.41
CA SER A 36 15.16 -18.44 -2.00
C SER A 36 14.23 -17.24 -1.86
N LEU A 37 14.39 -16.21 -2.72
CA LEU A 37 13.50 -15.04 -2.75
C LEU A 37 12.07 -15.41 -3.09
N PHE A 38 11.85 -16.28 -4.07
CA PHE A 38 10.52 -16.80 -4.42
C PHE A 38 9.86 -17.48 -3.21
N SER A 39 10.60 -18.39 -2.56
CA SER A 39 10.10 -19.14 -1.40
C SER A 39 9.74 -18.21 -0.24
N LEU A 40 10.61 -17.23 0.06
CA LEU A 40 10.38 -16.24 1.10
C LEU A 40 9.12 -15.40 0.81
N LEU A 41 9.00 -14.85 -0.41
CA LEU A 41 7.86 -14.04 -0.82
C LEU A 41 6.56 -14.84 -0.81
N LEU A 42 6.60 -16.12 -1.23
CA LEU A 42 5.43 -17.00 -1.20
C LEU A 42 4.97 -17.25 0.25
N VAL A 43 5.90 -17.54 1.16
CA VAL A 43 5.59 -17.72 2.58
C VAL A 43 4.96 -16.45 3.15
N VAL A 44 5.55 -15.28 2.87
CA VAL A 44 4.99 -14.01 3.32
C VAL A 44 3.59 -13.78 2.74
N TYR A 45 3.38 -14.04 1.45
CA TYR A 45 2.08 -13.93 0.80
C TYR A 45 1.00 -14.75 1.52
N VAL A 46 1.27 -16.04 1.74
CA VAL A 46 0.33 -16.96 2.40
C VAL A 46 0.06 -16.51 3.83
N LEU A 47 1.09 -16.12 4.59
CA LEU A 47 0.91 -15.64 5.96
C LEU A 47 0.07 -14.36 6.01
N THR A 48 0.25 -13.44 5.07
CA THR A 48 -0.55 -12.21 4.99
C THR A 48 -2.01 -12.51 4.67
N LEU A 49 -2.28 -13.43 3.73
CA LEU A 49 -3.65 -13.87 3.42
C LEU A 49 -4.33 -14.52 4.63
N LEU A 50 -3.62 -15.43 5.31
CA LEU A 50 -4.15 -16.13 6.48
C LEU A 50 -4.38 -15.16 7.65
N GLY A 51 -3.45 -14.25 7.91
CA GLY A 51 -3.55 -13.27 8.99
C GLY A 51 -4.74 -12.32 8.80
N ASN A 52 -4.87 -11.73 7.61
CA ASN A 52 -5.99 -10.85 7.29
C ASN A 52 -7.32 -11.60 7.19
N GLY A 53 -7.31 -12.81 6.62
CA GLY A 53 -8.50 -13.67 6.56
C GLY A 53 -9.01 -14.06 7.95
N ALA A 54 -8.11 -14.34 8.89
CA ALA A 54 -8.45 -14.62 10.28
C ALA A 54 -9.07 -13.39 10.97
N ILE A 55 -8.60 -12.18 10.68
CA ILE A 55 -9.21 -10.93 11.19
C ILE A 55 -10.63 -10.78 10.66
N ILE A 56 -10.85 -10.94 9.36
CA ILE A 56 -12.18 -10.87 8.75
C ILE A 56 -13.12 -11.90 9.39
N CYS A 57 -12.65 -13.15 9.51
CA CYS A 57 -13.39 -14.22 10.16
C CYS A 57 -13.72 -13.88 11.63
N ALA A 58 -12.76 -13.37 12.40
CA ALA A 58 -12.97 -12.96 13.78
C ALA A 58 -14.07 -11.89 13.90
N VAL A 59 -14.00 -10.84 13.08
CA VAL A 59 -14.99 -9.75 13.06
C VAL A 59 -16.38 -10.26 12.69
N ARG A 60 -16.49 -11.21 11.75
CA ARG A 60 -17.78 -11.77 11.30
C ARG A 60 -18.39 -12.77 12.29
N CYS A 61 -17.56 -13.57 12.96
CA CYS A 61 -18.02 -14.66 13.83
C CYS A 61 -18.28 -14.23 15.28
N HIS A 62 -17.77 -13.08 15.72
CA HIS A 62 -17.89 -12.64 17.11
C HIS A 62 -18.68 -11.32 17.22
N PRO A 63 -19.93 -11.37 17.72
CA PRO A 63 -20.76 -10.17 17.91
C PRO A 63 -20.12 -9.11 18.81
N ARG A 64 -19.25 -9.52 19.76
CA ARG A 64 -18.50 -8.60 20.62
C ARG A 64 -17.53 -7.69 19.84
N LEU A 65 -17.16 -8.07 18.63
CA LEU A 65 -16.34 -7.28 17.72
C LEU A 65 -17.17 -6.44 16.75
N HIS A 66 -18.50 -6.37 16.87
CA HIS A 66 -19.32 -5.48 16.04
C HIS A 66 -19.29 -4.03 16.53
N THR A 67 -18.09 -3.49 16.72
CA THR A 67 -17.87 -2.06 16.98
C THR A 67 -17.34 -1.38 15.72
N PRO A 68 -17.49 -0.06 15.60
CA PRO A 68 -17.11 0.63 14.37
C PRO A 68 -15.61 0.50 14.03
N MET A 69 -14.71 0.44 15.02
CA MET A 69 -13.29 0.23 14.74
C MET A 69 -13.01 -1.16 14.18
N TYR A 70 -13.63 -2.22 14.71
CA TYR A 70 -13.41 -3.57 14.18
C TYR A 70 -14.05 -3.76 12.80
N PHE A 71 -15.13 -3.03 12.51
CA PHE A 71 -15.69 -2.96 11.16
C PHE A 71 -14.71 -2.29 10.17
N LEU A 72 -14.08 -1.18 10.55
CA LEU A 72 -12.99 -0.56 9.80
C LEU A 72 -11.82 -1.55 9.60
N LEU A 73 -11.41 -2.24 10.67
CA LEU A 73 -10.31 -3.21 10.64
C LEU A 73 -10.60 -4.41 9.73
N GLY A 74 -11.85 -4.90 9.69
CA GLY A 74 -12.24 -5.97 8.78
C GLY A 74 -12.19 -5.54 7.30
N ASN A 75 -12.59 -4.31 6.99
CA ASN A 75 -12.48 -3.75 5.65
C ASN A 75 -11.01 -3.44 5.27
N PHE A 76 -10.21 -2.97 6.24
CA PHE A 76 -8.77 -2.79 6.07
C PHE A 76 -8.09 -4.13 5.76
N ALA A 77 -8.40 -5.19 6.51
CA ALA A 77 -7.88 -6.53 6.24
C ALA A 77 -8.28 -7.07 4.85
N PHE A 78 -9.49 -6.76 4.39
CA PHE A 78 -9.92 -7.09 3.02
C PHE A 78 -9.11 -6.33 1.97
N LEU A 79 -8.84 -5.04 2.20
CA LEU A 79 -8.01 -4.21 1.34
C LEU A 79 -6.57 -4.74 1.27
N GLU A 80 -5.97 -5.13 2.39
CA GLU A 80 -4.62 -5.71 2.44
C GLU A 80 -4.51 -7.00 1.61
N ILE A 81 -5.51 -7.89 1.72
CA ILE A 81 -5.58 -9.11 0.89
C ILE A 81 -5.59 -8.74 -0.60
N TRP A 82 -6.39 -7.75 -0.98
CA TRP A 82 -6.52 -7.34 -2.36
C TRP A 82 -5.23 -6.69 -2.87
N TYR A 83 -4.61 -5.83 -2.07
CA TYR A 83 -3.36 -5.13 -2.38
C TYR A 83 -2.24 -6.12 -2.69
N VAL A 84 -2.00 -7.06 -1.76
CA VAL A 84 -0.94 -8.06 -1.93
C VAL A 84 -1.27 -9.03 -3.07
N SER A 85 -2.54 -9.39 -3.27
CA SER A 85 -2.95 -10.26 -4.39
C SER A 85 -2.83 -9.59 -5.77
N SER A 86 -2.87 -8.25 -5.84
CA SER A 86 -2.67 -7.52 -7.10
C SER A 86 -1.20 -7.42 -7.52
N THR A 87 -0.27 -7.47 -6.57
CA THR A 87 1.16 -7.21 -6.78
C THR A 87 2.02 -8.46 -6.68
N VAL A 88 1.88 -9.24 -5.61
CA VAL A 88 2.80 -10.33 -5.25
C VAL A 88 2.75 -11.52 -6.22
N PRO A 89 1.58 -11.96 -6.74
CA PRO A 89 1.56 -13.05 -7.72
C PRO A 89 2.34 -12.73 -9.00
N ASN A 90 2.23 -11.51 -9.51
CA ASN A 90 3.00 -11.05 -10.67
C ASN A 90 4.50 -11.00 -10.36
N MET A 91 4.87 -10.49 -9.18
CA MET A 91 6.25 -10.47 -8.69
C MET A 91 6.84 -11.89 -8.59
N LEU A 92 6.09 -12.84 -8.03
CA LEU A 92 6.48 -14.25 -7.89
C LEU A 92 6.67 -14.92 -9.26
N ALA A 93 5.71 -14.74 -10.18
CA ALA A 93 5.81 -15.27 -11.54
C ALA A 93 7.03 -14.69 -12.28
N ASN A 94 7.31 -13.41 -12.08
CA ASN A 94 8.42 -12.73 -12.72
C ASN A 94 9.80 -13.17 -12.18
N ILE A 95 9.91 -13.56 -10.91
CA ILE A 95 11.17 -14.04 -10.32
C ILE A 95 11.65 -15.33 -10.99
N LEU A 96 10.73 -16.26 -11.31
CA LEU A 96 11.06 -17.55 -11.92
C LEU A 96 11.04 -17.52 -13.45
N SER A 97 10.46 -16.48 -14.06
CA SER A 97 10.39 -16.34 -15.51
C SER A 97 11.77 -16.04 -16.12
N LYS A 98 12.10 -16.75 -17.20
CA LYS A 98 13.32 -16.47 -17.99
C LYS A 98 13.19 -15.20 -18.84
N THR A 99 11.99 -14.92 -19.33
CA THR A 99 11.71 -13.74 -20.19
C THR A 99 11.46 -12.49 -19.36
N LYS A 100 11.01 -12.66 -18.10
CA LYS A 100 10.67 -11.57 -17.17
C LYS A 100 9.68 -10.53 -17.76
N ALA A 101 8.91 -10.97 -18.74
CA ALA A 101 8.01 -10.13 -19.51
C ALA A 101 6.64 -10.04 -18.81
N ILE A 102 6.10 -8.83 -18.77
CA ILE A 102 4.71 -8.52 -18.43
C ILE A 102 4.07 -7.87 -19.67
N SER A 103 2.82 -8.22 -19.96
CA SER A 103 2.09 -7.56 -21.05
C SER A 103 1.86 -6.09 -20.72
N PHE A 104 1.72 -5.26 -21.76
CA PHE A 104 1.36 -3.85 -21.60
C PHE A 104 0.11 -3.68 -20.73
N SER A 105 -0.96 -4.43 -21.03
CA SER A 105 -2.20 -4.40 -20.25
C SER A 105 -2.01 -4.88 -18.80
N GLY A 106 -1.22 -5.93 -18.59
CA GLY A 106 -0.90 -6.44 -17.25
C GLY A 106 -0.14 -5.42 -16.40
N CYS A 107 0.79 -4.69 -17.01
CA CYS A 107 1.57 -3.63 -16.37
C CYS A 107 0.68 -2.47 -15.89
N PHE A 108 -0.19 -1.95 -16.76
CA PHE A 108 -1.09 -0.86 -16.43
C PHE A 108 -2.22 -1.27 -15.46
N LEU A 109 -2.67 -2.53 -15.54
CA LEU A 109 -3.63 -3.08 -14.58
C LEU A 109 -3.01 -3.20 -13.18
N GLN A 110 -1.78 -3.71 -13.09
CA GLN A 110 -1.03 -3.78 -11.84
C GLN A 110 -0.80 -2.38 -11.25
N PHE A 111 -0.36 -1.44 -12.09
CA PHE A 111 -0.14 -0.05 -11.72
C PHE A 111 -1.41 0.60 -11.17
N TYR A 112 -2.56 0.39 -11.83
CA TYR A 112 -3.85 0.89 -11.36
C TYR A 112 -4.25 0.36 -9.98
N PHE A 113 -4.22 -0.96 -9.79
CA PHE A 113 -4.62 -1.54 -8.51
C PHE A 113 -3.67 -1.15 -7.39
N PHE A 114 -2.36 -1.12 -7.65
CA PHE A 114 -1.36 -0.72 -6.68
C PHE A 114 -1.63 0.68 -6.14
N PHE A 115 -1.74 1.70 -6.99
CA PHE A 115 -1.94 3.08 -6.53
C PHE A 115 -3.33 3.33 -5.93
N SER A 116 -4.37 2.70 -6.48
CA SER A 116 -5.74 2.85 -5.98
C SER A 116 -5.89 2.23 -4.59
N LEU A 117 -5.33 1.03 -4.39
CA LEU A 117 -5.38 0.32 -3.12
C LEU A 117 -4.49 0.97 -2.07
N SER A 118 -3.27 1.40 -2.41
CA SER A 118 -2.41 2.17 -1.50
C SER A 118 -3.08 3.47 -1.04
N THR A 119 -3.72 4.20 -1.95
CA THR A 119 -4.42 5.43 -1.56
C THR A 119 -5.60 5.14 -0.63
N THR A 120 -6.35 4.09 -0.94
CA THR A 120 -7.43 3.64 -0.06
C THR A 120 -6.88 3.23 1.31
N GLU A 121 -5.74 2.53 1.36
CA GLU A 121 -5.02 2.19 2.60
C GLU A 121 -4.80 3.45 3.44
N TYR A 122 -4.12 4.46 2.91
CA TYR A 122 -3.82 5.70 3.63
C TYR A 122 -5.07 6.42 4.15
N LEU A 123 -6.15 6.45 3.36
CA LEU A 123 -7.41 7.04 3.80
C LEU A 123 -8.06 6.23 4.93
N PHE A 124 -8.04 4.90 4.86
CA PHE A 124 -8.49 4.04 5.95
C PHE A 124 -7.71 4.30 7.24
N LEU A 125 -6.41 4.48 7.12
CA LEU A 125 -5.52 4.78 8.24
C LEU A 125 -5.85 6.13 8.88
N ALA A 126 -6.11 7.15 8.06
CA ALA A 126 -6.58 8.45 8.54
C ALA A 126 -7.93 8.34 9.27
N VAL A 127 -8.89 7.58 8.74
CA VAL A 127 -10.20 7.36 9.37
C VAL A 127 -10.07 6.58 10.68
N MET A 128 -9.22 5.55 10.75
CA MET A 128 -8.95 4.81 11.98
C MET A 128 -8.27 5.69 13.04
N ALA A 129 -7.36 6.59 12.62
CA ALA A 129 -6.76 7.56 13.52
C ALA A 129 -7.79 8.57 14.05
N TYR A 130 -8.70 9.02 13.19
CA TYR A 130 -9.80 9.90 13.56
C TYR A 130 -10.79 9.23 14.52
N ASP A 131 -11.15 7.95 14.30
CA ASP A 131 -11.97 7.14 15.23
C ASP A 131 -11.35 7.11 16.63
N ARG A 132 -10.05 6.84 16.71
CA ARG A 132 -9.34 6.79 17.99
C ARG A 132 -9.21 8.15 18.66
N TYR A 133 -8.98 9.20 17.89
CA TYR A 133 -8.98 10.58 18.39
C TYR A 133 -10.34 10.93 19.03
N LEU A 134 -11.45 10.63 18.35
CA LEU A 134 -12.80 10.95 18.80
C LEU A 134 -13.20 10.16 20.05
N ALA A 135 -12.80 8.89 20.13
CA ALA A 135 -12.99 8.07 21.32
C ALA A 135 -12.26 8.63 22.56
N ILE A 136 -11.13 9.32 22.36
CA ILE A 136 -10.33 9.93 23.44
C ILE A 136 -10.93 11.26 23.90
N TYR A 137 -11.20 12.20 22.98
CA TYR A 137 -11.62 13.55 23.34
C TYR A 137 -13.12 13.71 23.56
N HIS A 138 -13.95 12.89 22.92
CA HIS A 138 -15.41 13.01 22.96
C HIS A 138 -16.10 11.67 23.28
N PRO A 139 -15.75 10.99 24.39
CA PRO A 139 -16.24 9.64 24.70
C PRO A 139 -17.77 9.56 24.81
N LEU A 140 -18.44 10.61 25.31
CA LEU A 140 -19.90 10.65 25.48
C LEU A 140 -20.67 10.81 24.16
N HIS A 141 -20.07 11.36 23.12
CA HIS A 141 -20.72 11.56 21.81
C HIS A 141 -20.21 10.59 20.75
N TYR A 142 -19.14 9.88 21.04
CA TYR A 142 -18.54 8.87 20.16
C TYR A 142 -19.55 7.85 19.60
N PRO A 143 -20.41 7.19 20.40
CA PRO A 143 -21.30 6.14 19.88
C PRO A 143 -22.29 6.66 18.83
N THR A 144 -22.78 7.89 19.03
CA THR A 144 -23.78 8.55 18.18
C THR A 144 -23.16 9.12 16.90
N ILE A 145 -21.93 9.63 16.98
CA ILE A 145 -21.22 10.22 15.83
C ILE A 145 -20.72 9.11 14.89
N MET A 146 -20.14 8.05 15.44
CA MET A 146 -19.40 7.09 14.61
C MET A 146 -20.24 6.02 13.92
N THR A 147 -21.43 5.67 14.41
CA THR A 147 -22.25 4.60 13.78
C THR A 147 -22.67 4.91 12.35
N ARG A 148 -23.16 6.13 12.06
CA ARG A 148 -23.59 6.50 10.69
C ARG A 148 -22.47 7.05 9.82
N ARG A 149 -21.54 7.82 10.41
CA ARG A 149 -20.48 8.50 9.65
C ARG A 149 -19.44 7.52 9.10
N ILE A 150 -19.15 6.43 9.81
CA ILE A 150 -18.15 5.46 9.38
C ILE A 150 -18.54 4.81 8.05
N CYS A 151 -19.79 4.36 7.87
CA CYS A 151 -20.21 3.80 6.58
C CYS A 151 -20.03 4.79 5.43
N GLY A 152 -20.38 6.07 5.63
CA GLY A 152 -20.16 7.12 4.62
C GLY A 152 -18.67 7.36 4.34
N MET A 153 -17.83 7.42 5.39
CA MET A 153 -16.39 7.57 5.25
C MET A 153 -15.75 6.39 4.52
N LEU A 154 -16.15 5.15 4.80
CA LEU A 154 -15.66 3.97 4.06
C LEU A 154 -15.97 4.09 2.57
N VAL A 155 -17.22 4.41 2.22
CA VAL A 155 -17.62 4.57 0.82
C VAL A 155 -16.79 5.65 0.15
N LEU A 156 -16.56 6.78 0.82
CA LEU A 156 -15.69 7.84 0.31
C LEU A 156 -14.24 7.39 0.14
N CYS A 157 -13.66 6.64 1.09
CA CYS A 157 -12.30 6.11 0.97
C CYS A 157 -12.15 5.24 -0.28
N TRP A 158 -13.09 4.31 -0.50
CA TRP A 158 -13.10 3.45 -1.68
C TRP A 158 -13.31 4.26 -2.97
N LEU A 159 -14.26 5.20 -2.98
CA LEU A 159 -14.52 6.03 -4.16
C LEU A 159 -13.31 6.89 -4.54
N ILE A 160 -12.70 7.58 -3.56
CA ILE A 160 -11.54 8.45 -3.80
C ILE A 160 -10.36 7.61 -4.30
N GLY A 161 -10.09 6.45 -3.67
CA GLY A 161 -8.99 5.59 -4.09
C GLY A 161 -9.15 5.05 -5.50
N PHE A 162 -10.34 4.58 -5.88
CA PHE A 162 -10.58 3.97 -7.19
C PHE A 162 -10.80 4.97 -8.33
N LEU A 163 -11.32 6.17 -8.03
CA LEU A 163 -11.57 7.21 -9.02
C LEU A 163 -10.40 8.19 -9.18
N GLY A 164 -9.43 8.18 -8.26
CA GLY A 164 -8.32 9.13 -8.29
C GLY A 164 -7.29 8.85 -9.40
N TYR A 165 -6.97 7.59 -9.67
CA TYR A 165 -5.87 7.22 -10.59
C TYR A 165 -6.24 6.81 -12.03
N PRO A 166 -7.50 6.49 -12.42
CA PRO A 166 -7.80 6.11 -13.81
C PRO A 166 -7.36 7.14 -14.84
N ILE A 167 -7.59 8.43 -14.57
CA ILE A 167 -7.29 9.52 -15.51
C ILE A 167 -5.78 9.67 -15.75
N PRO A 168 -4.92 9.88 -14.71
CA PRO A 168 -3.49 10.01 -14.94
C PRO A 168 -2.90 8.72 -15.55
N ILE A 169 -3.37 7.54 -15.15
CA ILE A 169 -2.90 6.27 -15.72
C ILE A 169 -3.25 6.14 -17.20
N PHE A 170 -4.46 6.55 -17.59
CA PHE A 170 -4.86 6.60 -18.99
C PHE A 170 -3.90 7.48 -19.79
N PHE A 171 -3.59 8.69 -19.32
CA PHE A 171 -2.64 9.56 -20.01
C PHE A 171 -1.23 8.97 -20.09
N ILE A 172 -0.74 8.30 -19.04
CA ILE A 172 0.56 7.59 -19.07
C ILE A 172 0.53 6.46 -20.11
N SER A 173 -0.57 5.72 -20.22
CA SER A 173 -0.70 4.63 -21.21
C SER A 173 -0.68 5.10 -22.67
N GLN A 174 -1.00 6.39 -22.92
CA GLN A 174 -0.97 6.98 -24.26
C GLN A 174 0.41 7.56 -24.63
N LEU A 175 1.39 7.53 -23.72
CA LEU A 175 2.72 8.04 -24.00
C LEU A 175 3.44 7.19 -25.06
N PRO A 176 4.21 7.81 -25.97
CA PRO A 176 5.09 7.07 -26.85
C PRO A 176 6.25 6.51 -26.02
N PHE A 177 6.42 5.19 -26.03
CA PHE A 177 7.55 4.50 -25.40
C PHE A 177 8.59 4.15 -26.48
N CYS A 178 9.80 4.71 -26.37
CA CYS A 178 10.87 4.51 -27.37
C CYS A 178 12.09 3.77 -26.82
N GLY A 179 12.18 3.54 -25.50
CA GLY A 179 13.25 2.77 -24.91
C GLY A 179 13.16 1.28 -25.27
N ALA A 180 14.25 0.53 -25.08
CA ALA A 180 14.12 -0.92 -24.90
C ALA A 180 13.12 -1.12 -23.75
N SER A 181 12.02 -1.84 -23.97
CA SER A 181 10.90 -2.01 -23.03
C SER A 181 11.32 -2.76 -21.75
N VAL A 182 12.25 -2.18 -20.99
CA VAL A 182 13.00 -2.79 -19.90
C VAL A 182 12.86 -1.87 -18.71
N ILE A 183 12.05 -2.30 -17.75
CA ILE A 183 11.81 -1.60 -16.49
C ILE A 183 12.77 -2.17 -15.46
N TYR A 184 13.70 -1.36 -14.95
CA TYR A 184 14.68 -1.76 -13.93
C TYR A 184 14.08 -1.90 -12.52
N HIS A 185 12.79 -2.20 -12.44
CA HIS A 185 11.98 -2.32 -11.24
C HIS A 185 11.22 -3.65 -11.25
N ILE A 186 10.78 -4.09 -10.07
CA ILE A 186 10.10 -5.39 -9.92
C ILE A 186 8.59 -5.27 -10.20
N LEU A 187 8.09 -4.04 -10.23
CA LEU A 187 6.68 -3.69 -10.42
C LEU A 187 6.60 -2.58 -11.47
N CYS A 188 5.45 -2.48 -12.15
CA CYS A 188 5.18 -1.31 -12.96
C CYS A 188 4.88 -0.11 -12.08
N ASP A 189 5.71 0.92 -12.21
CA ASP A 189 5.67 2.14 -11.40
C ASP A 189 5.87 3.37 -12.29
N MET A 190 5.53 4.55 -11.77
CA MET A 190 5.48 5.82 -12.49
C MET A 190 6.86 6.25 -12.97
N ASP A 191 7.86 6.33 -12.08
CA ASP A 191 9.22 6.77 -12.41
C ASP A 191 9.86 5.92 -13.54
N PRO A 192 9.84 4.57 -13.48
CA PRO A 192 10.36 3.76 -14.59
C PRO A 192 9.58 3.97 -15.89
N LEU A 193 8.25 4.03 -15.87
CA LEU A 193 7.44 4.23 -17.07
C LEU A 193 7.75 5.57 -17.75
N MET A 194 7.87 6.64 -16.97
CA MET A 194 8.20 7.96 -17.48
C MET A 194 9.61 8.00 -18.07
N SER A 195 10.59 7.32 -17.46
CA SER A 195 11.96 7.24 -17.99
C SER A 195 12.08 6.52 -19.33
N LEU A 196 11.12 5.63 -19.66
CA LEU A 196 11.05 4.92 -20.96
C LEU A 196 10.32 5.72 -22.05
N SER A 197 9.56 6.74 -21.66
CA SER A 197 8.79 7.56 -22.60
C SER A 197 9.71 8.50 -23.39
N CYS A 198 9.39 8.71 -24.66
CA CYS A 198 10.14 9.64 -25.53
C CYS A 198 9.51 11.04 -25.62
N ALA A 199 8.36 11.24 -24.96
CA ALA A 199 7.72 12.54 -24.83
C ALA A 199 7.56 12.87 -23.34
N PRO A 200 8.02 14.05 -22.88
CA PRO A 200 7.78 14.46 -21.51
C PRO A 200 6.28 14.68 -21.26
N ALA A 201 5.78 14.23 -20.10
CA ALA A 201 4.40 14.46 -19.65
C ALA A 201 4.36 15.21 -18.30
N PRO A 202 4.80 16.48 -18.27
CA PRO A 202 4.92 17.25 -17.03
C PRO A 202 3.58 17.49 -16.34
N ILE A 203 2.48 17.58 -17.10
CA ILE A 203 1.13 17.77 -16.53
C ILE A 203 0.69 16.52 -15.78
N THR A 204 0.89 15.33 -16.36
CA THR A 204 0.51 14.07 -15.73
C THR A 204 1.36 13.79 -14.50
N GLU A 205 2.67 14.09 -14.56
CA GLU A 205 3.57 14.05 -13.42
C GLU A 205 3.11 14.98 -12.30
N PHE A 206 2.80 16.23 -12.63
CA PHE A 206 2.32 17.20 -11.65
C PHE A 206 1.02 16.76 -10.96
N ILE A 207 0.05 16.24 -11.72
CA ILE A 207 -1.22 15.72 -11.17
C ILE A 207 -0.93 14.57 -10.21
N PHE A 208 -0.11 13.62 -10.63
CA PHE A 208 0.24 12.43 -9.85
C PHE A 208 0.98 12.77 -8.54
N CYS A 209 1.97 13.66 -8.64
CA CYS A 209 2.74 14.15 -7.49
C CYS A 209 1.84 14.93 -6.51
N THR A 210 0.95 15.78 -7.02
CA THR A 210 0.00 16.53 -6.20
C THR A 210 -0.95 15.60 -5.47
N GLN A 211 -1.54 14.64 -6.17
CA GLN A 211 -2.47 13.67 -5.58
C GLN A 211 -1.79 12.82 -4.49
N SER A 212 -0.60 12.30 -4.78
CA SER A 212 0.16 11.49 -3.82
C SER A 212 0.58 12.29 -2.58
N SER A 213 0.99 13.55 -2.77
CA SER A 213 1.36 14.47 -1.67
C SER A 213 0.16 14.85 -0.79
N LEU A 214 -1.02 15.02 -1.38
CA LEU A 214 -2.24 15.32 -0.63
C LEU A 214 -2.66 14.16 0.27
N VAL A 215 -2.65 12.93 -0.26
CA VAL A 215 -3.02 11.72 0.50
C VAL A 215 -2.06 11.52 1.69
N LEU A 216 -0.76 11.71 1.44
CA LEU A 216 0.24 11.74 2.50
C LEU A 216 -0.04 12.78 3.58
N PHE A 217 -0.27 14.03 3.15
CA PHE A 217 -0.45 15.15 4.06
C PHE A 217 -1.64 14.91 4.99
N VAL A 218 -2.76 14.41 4.44
CA VAL A 218 -3.94 14.02 5.23
C VAL A 218 -3.59 12.94 6.25
N THR A 219 -2.82 11.92 5.83
CA THR A 219 -2.43 10.80 6.70
C THR A 219 -1.51 11.26 7.83
N ILE A 220 -0.42 11.96 7.51
CA ILE A 220 0.53 12.49 8.49
C ILE A 220 -0.18 13.43 9.47
N THR A 221 -1.04 14.33 8.97
CA THR A 221 -1.78 15.26 9.83
C THR A 221 -2.72 14.51 10.78
N SER A 222 -3.46 13.52 10.29
CA SER A 222 -4.37 12.71 11.12
C SER A 222 -3.63 11.95 12.22
N TYR A 223 -2.47 11.37 11.90
CA TYR A 223 -1.66 10.64 12.88
C TYR A 223 -0.91 11.54 13.85
N THR A 224 -0.45 12.72 13.42
CA THR A 224 0.15 13.69 14.35
C THR A 224 -0.89 14.21 15.36
N LEU A 225 -2.14 14.42 14.93
CA LEU A 225 -3.24 14.75 15.84
C LEU A 225 -3.53 13.60 16.82
N LEU A 226 -3.57 12.35 16.35
CA LEU A 226 -3.73 11.18 17.22
C LEU A 226 -2.58 11.07 18.24
N LEU A 227 -1.33 11.26 17.80
CA LEU A 227 -0.16 11.23 18.68
C LEU A 227 -0.27 12.31 19.76
N ARG A 228 -0.59 13.54 19.37
CA ARG A 228 -0.82 14.64 20.31
C ARG A 228 -1.91 14.30 21.31
N ALA A 229 -3.02 13.71 20.85
CA ALA A 229 -4.11 13.25 21.72
C ALA A 229 -3.64 12.27 22.77
N VAL A 230 -2.91 11.24 22.34
CA VAL A 230 -2.36 10.22 23.22
C VAL A 230 -1.41 10.88 24.22
N PHE A 231 -0.43 11.66 23.76
CA PHE A 231 0.54 12.34 24.62
C PHE A 231 -0.15 13.24 25.67
N GLN A 232 -1.19 14.00 25.30
CA GLN A 232 -1.94 14.85 26.25
C GLN A 232 -2.62 14.02 27.35
N VAL A 233 -3.24 12.90 27.00
CA VAL A 233 -3.84 11.99 28.00
C VAL A 233 -2.77 11.35 28.88
N CYS A 234 -1.61 10.98 28.32
CA CYS A 234 -0.50 10.42 29.10
C CYS A 234 0.06 11.43 30.11
N CYS A 235 0.21 12.69 29.71
CA CYS A 235 0.68 13.77 30.58
C CYS A 235 -0.29 14.06 31.73
N ALA A 236 -1.60 13.94 31.50
CA ALA A 236 -2.63 14.16 32.53
C ALA A 236 -2.77 13.00 33.54
N ALA A 237 -2.35 11.78 33.19
CA ALA A 237 -2.58 10.56 33.99
C ALA A 237 -1.50 10.24 35.07
N GLY A 238 -0.43 11.03 35.14
CA GLY A 238 0.70 10.81 36.05
C GLY A 238 1.63 9.64 35.64
N PRO A 239 2.90 9.63 36.11
CA PRO A 239 3.98 8.81 35.53
C PRO A 239 3.77 7.29 35.61
N ARG A 240 3.18 6.76 36.69
CA ARG A 240 2.96 5.31 36.88
C ARG A 240 1.81 4.74 36.05
N LYS A 241 0.80 5.55 35.71
CA LYS A 241 -0.36 5.14 34.90
C LYS A 241 -0.15 5.46 33.41
N ALA A 242 0.67 6.47 33.11
CA ALA A 242 1.12 6.81 31.76
C ALA A 242 1.93 5.68 31.10
N PHE A 243 2.86 5.03 31.82
CA PHE A 243 3.74 4.01 31.23
C PHE A 243 3.02 2.70 30.88
N SER A 244 2.04 2.28 31.69
CA SER A 244 1.28 1.03 31.49
C SER A 244 0.18 1.15 30.43
N THR A 245 -0.37 2.36 30.23
CA THR A 245 -1.50 2.58 29.32
C THR A 245 -1.08 3.21 27.99
N CYS A 246 -0.03 4.05 27.95
CA CYS A 246 0.42 4.73 26.72
C CYS A 246 1.60 4.08 26.00
N GLY A 247 2.50 3.36 26.69
CA GLY A 247 3.66 2.74 26.04
C GLY A 247 3.28 1.74 24.93
N SER A 248 2.16 1.04 25.10
CA SER A 248 1.61 0.11 24.11
C SER A 248 0.99 0.81 22.89
N HIS A 249 0.40 2.00 23.07
CA HIS A 249 -0.13 2.83 21.98
C HIS A 249 0.99 3.50 21.17
N SER A 250 2.05 4.00 21.83
CA SER A 250 3.20 4.63 21.14
C SER A 250 3.94 3.69 20.19
N VAL A 251 4.11 2.41 20.54
CA VAL A 251 4.75 1.43 19.65
C VAL A 251 3.85 1.02 18.47
N VAL A 252 2.51 1.20 18.56
CA VAL A 252 1.62 0.98 17.41
C VAL A 252 1.85 2.09 16.41
N VAL A 253 1.84 3.33 16.92
CA VAL A 253 2.01 4.50 16.08
C VAL A 253 3.42 4.56 15.51
N SER A 254 4.48 4.18 16.24
CA SER A 254 5.85 4.15 15.70
C SER A 254 6.07 3.12 14.59
N LEU A 255 5.45 1.93 14.65
CA LEU A 255 5.51 0.94 13.55
C LEU A 255 4.72 1.42 12.33
N PHE A 256 3.62 2.14 12.57
CA PHE A 256 2.77 2.75 11.54
C PHE A 256 3.43 3.98 10.87
N PHE A 257 4.15 4.78 11.64
CA PHE A 257 4.83 6.00 11.18
C PHE A 257 6.18 5.67 10.53
N GLY A 258 6.84 4.59 10.95
CA GLY A 258 8.11 4.12 10.38
C GLY A 258 7.96 3.61 8.95
N THR A 259 6.87 2.89 8.64
CA THR A 259 6.57 2.44 7.27
C THR A 259 6.20 3.62 6.37
N VAL A 260 5.43 4.61 6.87
CA VAL A 260 5.06 5.86 6.16
C VAL A 260 6.24 6.80 5.92
N MET A 261 7.21 6.86 6.83
CA MET A 261 8.46 7.64 6.65
C MET A 261 9.38 7.02 5.59
N VAL A 262 9.50 5.69 5.57
CA VAL A 262 10.26 4.97 4.53
C VAL A 262 9.65 5.18 3.13
N MET A 263 8.32 5.32 3.07
CA MET A 263 7.52 5.40 1.86
C MET A 263 7.65 6.71 1.07
N TYR A 264 7.94 7.84 1.72
CA TYR A 264 7.94 9.15 1.05
C TYR A 264 9.08 10.10 1.40
N VAL A 265 9.87 9.80 2.43
CA VAL A 265 11.05 10.61 2.76
C VAL A 265 12.32 10.02 2.18
N SER A 266 12.29 8.80 1.63
CA SER A 266 13.41 8.28 0.84
C SER A 266 13.47 9.06 -0.49
N PRO A 267 14.49 9.92 -0.68
CA PRO A 267 14.66 10.60 -1.95
C PRO A 267 15.04 9.54 -2.99
N THR A 268 14.25 9.38 -4.05
CA THR A 268 14.62 8.56 -5.22
C THR A 268 15.82 9.14 -5.97
N TYR A 269 16.25 10.36 -5.63
CA TYR A 269 17.46 10.99 -6.14
C TYR A 269 18.72 10.51 -5.42
N GLY A 270 19.51 9.67 -6.12
CA GLY A 270 20.85 9.25 -5.71
C GLY A 270 20.93 7.91 -4.96
N VAL A 271 19.79 7.22 -4.75
CA VAL A 271 19.76 5.91 -4.11
C VAL A 271 20.05 4.81 -5.15
N PRO A 272 21.00 3.88 -4.90
CA PRO A 272 21.28 2.77 -5.80
C PRO A 272 20.02 1.94 -6.11
N THR A 273 19.87 1.50 -7.36
CA THR A 273 18.72 0.73 -7.86
C THR A 273 18.43 -0.54 -7.03
N LEU A 274 19.46 -1.17 -6.46
CA LEU A 274 19.32 -2.30 -5.54
C LEU A 274 18.57 -1.92 -4.26
N MET A 275 18.85 -0.73 -3.72
CA MET A 275 18.23 -0.24 -2.50
C MET A 275 16.76 0.16 -2.76
N GLN A 276 16.46 0.77 -3.92
CA GLN A 276 15.07 1.04 -4.35
C GLN A 276 14.25 -0.26 -4.45
N LYS A 277 14.84 -1.33 -4.99
CA LYS A 277 14.23 -2.67 -5.05
C LYS A 277 13.98 -3.28 -3.67
N ILE A 278 14.93 -3.13 -2.74
CA ILE A 278 14.76 -3.60 -1.35
C ILE A 278 13.67 -2.80 -0.64
N LEU A 279 13.68 -1.47 -0.75
CA LEU A 279 12.66 -0.60 -0.19
C LEU A 279 11.28 -0.97 -0.72
N THR A 280 11.18 -1.23 -2.03
CA THR A 280 9.96 -1.73 -2.68
C THR A 280 9.46 -3.02 -2.08
N LEU A 281 10.34 -3.99 -1.87
CA LEU A 281 9.97 -5.27 -1.27
C LEU A 281 9.54 -5.11 0.20
N VAL A 282 10.21 -4.25 0.94
CA VAL A 282 9.87 -3.95 2.34
C VAL A 282 8.49 -3.30 2.43
N TYR A 283 8.20 -2.26 1.64
CA TYR A 283 6.92 -1.58 1.78
C TYR A 283 5.75 -2.35 1.14
N SER A 284 5.95 -3.03 0.01
CA SER A 284 4.84 -3.71 -0.71
C SER A 284 4.50 -5.08 -0.13
N VAL A 285 5.44 -5.71 0.58
CA VAL A 285 5.30 -7.10 1.06
C VAL A 285 5.38 -7.21 2.58
N LEU A 286 6.31 -6.51 3.24
CA LEU A 286 6.47 -6.64 4.69
C LEU A 286 5.47 -5.79 5.48
N THR A 287 5.11 -4.59 5.01
CA THR A 287 4.09 -3.75 5.69
C THR A 287 2.77 -4.50 5.86
N PRO A 288 2.19 -5.11 4.80
CA PRO A 288 0.94 -5.87 4.93
C PRO A 288 1.03 -7.12 5.80
N LEU A 289 2.21 -7.72 5.94
CA LEU A 289 2.45 -8.86 6.82
C LEU A 289 2.40 -8.45 8.30
N PHE A 290 3.00 -7.31 8.64
CA PHE A 290 3.05 -6.84 10.02
C PHE A 290 1.72 -6.26 10.49
N ASN A 291 0.91 -5.69 9.59
CA ASN A 291 -0.40 -5.11 9.89
C ASN A 291 -1.30 -6.05 10.73
N PRO A 292 -1.58 -7.31 10.31
CA PRO A 292 -2.36 -8.27 11.10
C PRO A 292 -1.79 -8.57 12.48
N LEU A 293 -0.47 -8.72 12.59
CA LEU A 293 0.20 -9.02 13.85
C LEU A 293 0.07 -7.85 14.83
N ILE A 294 0.17 -6.62 14.34
CA ILE A 294 0.01 -5.41 15.15
C ILE A 294 -1.43 -5.32 15.68
N TYR A 295 -2.45 -5.50 14.83
CA TYR A 295 -3.84 -5.36 15.24
C TYR A 295 -4.33 -6.53 16.13
N SER A 296 -3.92 -7.76 15.81
CA SER A 296 -4.34 -8.96 16.55
C SER A 296 -3.59 -9.15 17.87
N LEU A 297 -2.25 -9.00 17.90
CA LEU A 297 -1.44 -9.27 19.09
C LEU A 297 -1.50 -8.14 20.13
N ARG A 298 -2.11 -7.01 19.82
CA ARG A 298 -2.26 -5.91 20.79
C ARG A 298 -3.65 -5.81 21.37
N ASN A 299 -4.64 -6.33 20.67
CA ASN A 299 -6.03 -6.21 21.10
C ASN A 299 -6.50 -7.48 21.84
N LYS A 300 -6.86 -7.34 23.12
CA LYS A 300 -7.31 -8.46 23.97
C LYS A 300 -8.58 -9.12 23.43
N ASP A 301 -9.52 -8.35 22.89
CA ASP A 301 -10.77 -8.88 22.33
C ASP A 301 -10.50 -9.65 21.04
N MET A 302 -9.61 -9.12 20.20
CA MET A 302 -9.19 -9.81 18.96
C MET A 302 -8.44 -11.11 19.28
N LYS A 303 -7.51 -11.10 20.26
CA LYS A 303 -6.84 -12.33 20.74
C LYS A 303 -7.85 -13.37 21.22
N PHE A 304 -8.85 -12.93 21.98
CA PHE A 304 -9.88 -13.81 22.51
C PHE A 304 -10.70 -14.43 21.36
N ALA A 305 -11.13 -13.61 20.40
CA ALA A 305 -11.88 -14.09 19.24
C ALA A 305 -11.06 -15.08 18.40
N LEU A 306 -9.79 -14.78 18.12
CA LEU A 306 -8.90 -15.67 17.36
C LEU A 306 -8.65 -17.00 18.08
N ARG A 307 -8.42 -16.98 19.40
CA ARG A 307 -8.27 -18.20 20.21
C ARG A 307 -9.53 -19.06 20.18
N ASN A 308 -10.71 -18.45 20.21
CA ASN A 308 -11.97 -19.16 20.15
C ASN A 308 -12.17 -19.84 18.78
N ILE A 309 -11.80 -19.16 17.68
CA ILE A 309 -11.81 -19.75 16.32
C ILE A 309 -10.85 -20.93 16.24
N LEU A 310 -9.60 -20.76 16.69
CA LEU A 310 -8.60 -21.83 16.73
C LEU A 310 -9.06 -23.02 17.59
N GLY A 311 -9.70 -22.75 18.73
CA GLY A 311 -10.29 -23.79 19.59
C GLY A 311 -11.42 -24.55 18.88
N ARG A 312 -12.33 -23.86 18.21
CA ARG A 312 -13.43 -24.48 17.45
C ARG A 312 -12.93 -25.28 16.24
N MET A 313 -11.92 -24.81 15.52
CA MET A 313 -11.31 -25.55 14.40
C MET A 313 -10.64 -26.84 14.88
N ARG A 314 -9.94 -26.81 16.03
CA ARG A 314 -9.36 -28.03 16.63
C ARG A 314 -10.41 -29.03 17.08
N ILE A 315 -11.55 -28.57 17.59
CA ILE A 315 -12.66 -29.45 17.99
C ILE A 315 -13.29 -30.10 16.74
N SER A 316 -13.47 -29.34 15.66
CA SER A 316 -14.03 -29.85 14.39
C SER A 316 -13.10 -30.78 13.62
N GLN A 317 -11.79 -30.79 13.89
CA GLN A 317 -10.83 -31.75 13.32
C GLN A 317 -10.73 -33.05 14.13
N ASN A 318 -11.24 -33.07 15.37
CA ASN A 318 -11.22 -34.21 16.28
C ASN A 318 -12.60 -34.91 16.41
N SER A 319 -13.60 -34.46 15.65
CA SER A 319 -14.95 -35.05 15.54
C SER A 319 -15.11 -35.72 14.19
#